data_AF-A0A0A9FNM1-F1
#
_entry.id   AF-A0A0A9FNM1-F1
#
_cell.length_a   1.000
_cell.length_b   1.000
_cell.length_c   1.000
_cell.angle_alpha   90.00
_cell.angle_beta   90.00
_cell.angle_gamma   90.00
#
_symmetry.space_group_name_H-M   'P 1'
#
loop_
_entity.id
_entity.type
_entity.pdbx_description
1 polymer ?
#
loop_
_entity_poly.entity_id
_entity_poly.type
_entity_poly.pdbx_seq_one_letter_code
_entity_poly.pdbx_strand_id
1 'polypeptide(L)'
;MGNHGGSGVPLVVSETGWPSGGGMEASPANARIYNQNLINHVKGGTPRHPGTIETFLFSMFNENQKESGVEQNWGLFYPNMQHVYPISFN
;
A
#
# COMPACT_ATOMS: atom_id res chain seq x y z
N MET A 1 10.32 -17.84 -7.15
CA MET A 1 11.37 -17.91 -6.11
C MET A 1 11.89 -19.33 -6.07
N GLY A 2 13.19 -19.56 -6.34
CA GLY A 2 13.73 -20.93 -6.34
C GLY A 2 15.04 -21.12 -7.11
N ASN A 3 15.32 -20.28 -8.11
CA ASN A 3 16.45 -20.48 -9.02
C ASN A 3 17.83 -20.13 -8.42
N HIS A 4 17.87 -19.70 -7.16
CA HIS A 4 19.09 -19.37 -6.41
C HIS A 4 19.11 -19.98 -5.00
N GLY A 5 18.41 -21.12 -4.78
CA GLY A 5 18.40 -21.81 -3.49
C GLY A 5 17.54 -21.19 -2.38
N GLY A 6 16.77 -20.14 -2.68
CA GLY A 6 15.93 -19.42 -1.70
C GLY A 6 14.50 -19.95 -1.54
N SER A 7 14.23 -21.25 -1.78
CA SER A 7 12.86 -21.79 -1.77
C SER A 7 12.17 -21.73 -0.40
N GLY A 8 12.93 -21.67 0.70
CA GLY A 8 12.41 -21.56 2.07
C GLY A 8 12.46 -20.14 2.67
N VAL A 9 12.86 -19.13 1.90
CA VAL A 9 12.96 -17.76 2.40
C VAL A 9 11.60 -17.07 2.31
N PRO A 10 11.00 -16.60 3.43
CA PRO A 10 9.74 -15.87 3.39
C PRO A 10 9.90 -14.49 2.73
N LEU A 11 8.83 -14.01 2.09
CA LEU A 11 8.78 -12.65 1.52
C LEU A 11 7.88 -11.76 2.38
N VAL A 12 8.36 -10.54 2.62
CA VAL A 12 7.59 -9.43 3.21
C VAL A 12 7.42 -8.38 2.13
N VAL A 13 6.21 -7.82 1.99
CA VAL A 13 5.96 -6.67 1.13
C VAL A 13 6.25 -5.42 1.95
N SER A 14 7.47 -4.90 1.82
CA SER A 14 7.96 -3.80 2.66
C SER A 14 7.27 -2.46 2.38
N GLU A 15 6.77 -2.25 1.16
CA GLU A 15 6.05 -1.04 0.76
C GLU A 15 5.09 -1.37 -0.38
N THR A 16 3.87 -0.84 -0.27
CA THR A 16 2.89 -0.83 -1.35
C THR A 16 1.78 0.17 -1.03
N GLY A 17 1.17 0.76 -2.05
CA GLY A 17 0.12 1.75 -1.87
C GLY A 17 -0.48 2.19 -3.19
N TRP A 18 -1.28 3.25 -3.14
CA TRP A 18 -1.77 3.93 -4.35
C TRP A 18 -1.98 5.43 -4.06
N PRO A 19 -1.53 6.34 -4.93
CA PRO A 19 -1.57 7.76 -4.66
C PRO A 19 -2.99 8.33 -4.78
N SER A 20 -3.33 9.29 -3.93
CA SER A 20 -4.65 9.93 -3.90
C SER A 20 -4.76 11.16 -4.82
N GLY A 21 -3.70 11.56 -5.50
CA GLY A 21 -3.67 12.77 -6.33
C GLY A 21 -2.35 12.97 -7.05
N GLY A 22 -2.25 14.05 -7.83
CA GLY A 22 -0.99 14.47 -8.46
C GLY A 22 -0.63 13.77 -9.77
N GLY A 23 -1.51 12.93 -10.34
CA GLY A 23 -1.29 12.22 -11.60
C GLY A 23 -2.56 11.59 -12.18
N MET A 24 -2.44 10.99 -13.37
CA MET A 24 -3.53 10.23 -14.00
C MET A 24 -3.88 9.00 -13.15
N GLU A 25 -5.18 8.72 -12.97
CA GLU A 25 -5.71 7.65 -12.08
C GLU A 25 -5.34 7.75 -10.59
N ALA A 26 -4.67 8.82 -10.17
CA ALA A 26 -4.41 9.12 -8.77
C ALA A 26 -5.61 9.89 -8.20
N SER A 27 -6.46 9.20 -7.43
CA SER A 27 -7.64 9.78 -6.80
C SER A 27 -7.88 9.15 -5.42
N PRO A 28 -8.54 9.84 -4.48
CA PRO A 28 -8.86 9.25 -3.17
C PRO A 28 -9.74 8.00 -3.31
N ALA A 29 -10.59 7.92 -4.34
CA ALA A 29 -11.44 6.77 -4.61
C ALA A 29 -10.63 5.54 -5.02
N ASN A 30 -9.70 5.69 -5.97
CA ASN A 30 -8.83 4.60 -6.41
C ASN A 30 -7.89 4.16 -5.30
N ALA A 31 -7.31 5.11 -4.56
CA ALA A 31 -6.42 4.83 -3.45
C ALA A 31 -7.11 4.03 -2.33
N ARG A 32 -8.34 4.43 -1.98
CA ARG A 32 -9.18 3.68 -1.02
C ARG A 32 -9.45 2.25 -1.50
N ILE A 33 -9.86 2.08 -2.76
CA ILE A 33 -10.18 0.76 -3.31
C ILE A 33 -8.96 -0.16 -3.27
N TYR A 34 -7.81 0.32 -3.75
CA TYR A 34 -6.59 -0.46 -3.76
C TYR A 34 -6.17 -0.86 -2.34
N ASN A 35 -6.00 0.13 -1.44
CA ASN A 35 -5.48 -0.11 -0.10
C ASN A 35 -6.43 -0.96 0.76
N GLN A 36 -7.75 -0.74 0.67
CA GLN A 36 -8.70 -1.54 1.44
C GLN A 36 -8.76 -2.99 0.94
N ASN A 37 -8.73 -3.20 -0.38
CA ASN A 37 -8.70 -4.54 -0.95
C ASN A 37 -7.40 -5.25 -0.63
N LEU A 38 -6.27 -4.54 -0.63
CA LEU A 38 -4.98 -5.09 -0.24
C LEU A 38 -5.00 -5.60 1.20
N ILE A 39 -5.48 -4.82 2.17
CA ILE A 39 -5.63 -5.24 3.58
C ILE A 39 -6.43 -6.54 3.68
N ASN A 40 -7.49 -6.68 2.90
CA ASN A 40 -8.31 -7.89 2.88
C ASN A 40 -7.60 -9.06 2.18
N HIS A 41 -6.89 -8.78 1.09
CA HIS A 41 -6.23 -9.78 0.25
C HIS A 41 -5.05 -10.46 0.93
N VAL A 42 -4.20 -9.69 1.62
CA VAL A 42 -2.96 -10.21 2.21
C VAL A 42 -3.20 -11.24 3.31
N LYS A 43 -4.43 -11.35 3.83
CA LYS A 43 -4.85 -12.40 4.77
C LYS A 43 -4.89 -13.80 4.12
N GLY A 44 -5.04 -13.89 2.80
CA GLY A 44 -5.15 -15.15 2.06
C GLY A 44 -3.88 -15.60 1.32
N GLY A 45 -2.98 -14.66 1.01
CA GLY A 45 -1.76 -14.93 0.26
C GLY A 45 -1.96 -15.02 -1.24
N THR A 46 -1.02 -15.67 -1.93
CA THR A 46 -1.06 -15.86 -3.39
C THR A 46 -1.35 -17.31 -3.76
N PRO A 47 -1.81 -17.60 -5.00
CA PRO A 47 -2.11 -18.98 -5.41
C PRO A 47 -0.97 -19.99 -5.23
N ARG A 48 0.30 -19.57 -5.31
CA ARG A 48 1.48 -20.44 -5.12
C ARG A 48 2.03 -20.43 -3.69
N HIS A 49 1.68 -19.40 -2.92
CA HIS A 49 2.11 -19.21 -1.54
C HIS A 49 0.90 -18.76 -0.72
N PRO A 50 -0.02 -19.70 -0.38
CA PRO A 50 -1.18 -19.39 0.44
C PRO A 50 -0.74 -19.08 1.88
N GLY A 51 -1.49 -18.21 2.55
CA GLY A 51 -1.21 -17.75 3.92
C GLY A 51 -0.91 -16.25 3.98
N THR A 52 -0.94 -15.69 5.19
CA THR A 52 -0.80 -14.25 5.39
C THR A 52 0.53 -13.73 4.86
N ILE A 53 0.49 -12.61 4.13
CA ILE A 53 1.67 -11.88 3.67
C ILE A 53 1.85 -10.65 4.56
N GLU A 54 2.93 -10.61 5.33
CA GLU A 54 3.31 -9.41 6.05
C GLU A 54 3.53 -8.27 5.05
N THR A 55 2.80 -7.17 5.23
CA THR A 55 2.67 -6.10 4.24
C THR A 55 2.59 -4.75 4.95
N PHE A 56 3.39 -3.79 4.49
CA PHE A 56 3.39 -2.43 5.01
C PHE A 56 2.84 -1.46 3.95
N LEU A 57 1.80 -0.72 4.32
CA LEU A 57 1.23 0.32 3.46
C LEU A 57 2.15 1.54 3.42
N PHE A 58 2.50 1.96 2.21
CA PHE A 58 3.18 3.21 1.94
C PHE A 58 2.14 4.29 1.58
N SER A 59 1.95 5.35 2.37
CA SER A 59 2.62 5.65 3.65
C SER A 59 1.66 6.28 4.66
N MET A 60 2.12 6.57 5.88
CA MET A 60 1.26 7.14 6.92
C MET A 60 0.72 8.52 6.53
N PHE A 61 1.58 9.40 6.01
CA PHE A 61 1.23 10.79 5.73
C PHE A 61 1.63 11.21 4.32
N ASN A 62 0.91 12.19 3.77
CA ASN A 62 1.39 12.93 2.61
C ASN A 62 2.69 13.69 2.96
N GLU A 63 3.74 13.47 2.17
CA GLU A 63 5.08 14.01 2.42
C GLU A 63 5.38 15.20 1.48
N ASN A 64 5.19 16.42 1.99
CA ASN A 64 5.26 17.65 1.19
C ASN A 64 6.66 18.03 0.68
N GLN A 65 7.71 17.39 1.17
CA GLN A 65 9.10 17.64 0.73
C GLN A 65 9.54 16.72 -0.42
N LYS A 66 8.68 15.80 -0.86
CA LYS A 66 8.93 14.99 -2.05
C LYS A 66 8.72 15.80 -3.33
N GLU A 67 9.16 15.25 -4.45
CA GLU A 67 8.94 15.82 -5.78
C GLU A 67 7.44 16.06 -6.05
N SER A 68 7.13 17.18 -6.71
CA SER A 68 5.73 17.54 -7.00
C SER A 68 5.08 16.51 -7.90
N GLY A 69 3.86 16.09 -7.56
CA GLY A 69 3.08 15.09 -8.29
C GLY A 69 2.57 13.98 -7.38
N VAL A 70 2.55 12.74 -7.88
CA VAL A 70 2.06 11.58 -7.13
C VAL A 70 2.83 11.33 -5.84
N GLU A 71 4.13 11.64 -5.82
CA GLU A 71 5.02 11.39 -4.68
C GLU A 71 4.59 12.10 -3.39
N GLN A 72 3.88 13.23 -3.48
CA GLN A 72 3.37 13.95 -2.31
C GLN A 72 2.03 13.41 -1.79
N ASN A 73 1.46 12.36 -2.42
CA ASN A 73 0.06 11.95 -2.24
C ASN A 73 -0.13 10.46 -1.90
N TRP A 74 0.87 9.80 -1.31
CA TRP A 74 0.79 8.39 -0.90
C TRP A 74 0.19 8.17 0.49
N GLY A 75 -0.08 9.24 1.24
CA GLY A 75 -0.51 9.17 2.62
C GLY A 75 -1.91 8.61 2.81
N LEU A 76 -2.07 7.72 3.80
CA LEU A 76 -3.39 7.36 4.33
C LEU A 76 -4.04 8.54 5.08
N PHE A 77 -3.20 9.43 5.64
CA PHE A 77 -3.60 10.60 6.41
C PHE A 77 -2.96 11.88 5.84
N TYR A 78 -3.66 13.00 6.02
CA TYR A 78 -3.08 14.32 5.88
C TYR A 78 -2.19 14.64 7.10
N PRO A 79 -1.25 15.61 6.99
CA PRO A 79 -0.44 16.05 8.14
C PRO A 79 -1.25 16.57 9.35
N ASN A 80 -2.50 16.99 9.12
CA ASN A 80 -3.43 17.39 10.18
C ASN A 80 -4.13 16.19 10.87
N MET A 81 -3.68 14.96 10.62
CA MET A 81 -4.19 13.69 11.15
C MET A 81 -5.58 13.29 10.65
N GLN A 82 -6.19 14.04 9.74
CA GLN A 82 -7.42 13.62 9.09
C GLN A 82 -7.14 12.56 8.03
N HIS A 83 -8.07 11.64 7.85
CA HIS A 83 -8.02 10.66 6.78
C HIS A 83 -8.04 11.34 5.41
N VAL A 84 -7.18 10.90 4.49
CA VAL A 84 -7.33 11.25 3.06
C VAL A 84 -8.57 10.54 2.48
N TYR A 85 -8.80 9.31 2.92
CA TYR A 85 -9.99 8.52 2.66
C TYR A 85 -10.24 7.55 3.83
N PRO A 86 -11.50 7.13 4.08
CA PRO A 86 -11.81 6.14 5.11
C PRO A 86 -11.11 4.81 4.84
N ILE A 87 -10.49 4.22 5.88
CA ILE A 87 -9.80 2.93 5.80
C ILE A 87 -9.99 2.14 7.10
N SER A 88 -10.18 0.83 7.00
CA SER A 88 -10.22 -0.11 8.14
C SER A 88 -9.05 -1.05 8.10
N PHE A 89 -8.31 -1.14 9.20
CA PHE A 89 -7.13 -2.00 9.35
C PHE A 89 -7.44 -3.38 9.95
N ASN A 90 -8.63 -3.56 10.54
CA ASN A 90 -9.06 -4.80 11.19
C ASN A 90 -9.98 -5.60 10.26
#